data_AF-A0AAD2SLB5-F1
#
_entry.id   AF-A0AAD2SLB5-F1
#
_cell.length_a   1.000
_cell.length_b   1.000
_cell.length_c   1.000
_cell.angle_alpha   90.00
_cell.angle_beta   90.00
_cell.angle_gamma   90.00
#
_symmetry.space_group_name_H-M   'P 1'
#
loop_
_entity.id
_entity.type
_entity.pdbx_description
1 polymer ?
#
loop_
_entity_poly.entity_id
_entity_poly.type
_entity_poly.pdbx_seq_one_letter_code
_entity_poly.pdbx_strand_id
1 'polypeptide(L)'
;RALDVRLPEQFSLIRKLRAQYPVVTLCHVFGVHRSSYKYWGKSPEKPDGMRAVLRSQVLELHNISHGSAGARSIAIMATLKGFRMGRWLAGRLMKEPGLVSCQQPTHRYKRGGHEHTAIPNRLERQFAVTEPNQVWCGDVT
;
A
#
# COMPACT_ATOMS: atom_id res chain seq x y z
N ARG A 1 0.62 14.65 -29.74
CA ARG A 1 0.36 14.17 -28.36
C ARG A 1 0.48 12.65 -28.37
N ALA A 2 1.59 12.10 -27.86
CA ALA A 2 1.72 10.65 -27.70
C ALA A 2 0.80 10.23 -26.55
N LEU A 3 0.12 9.09 -26.70
CA LEU A 3 -0.63 8.47 -25.62
C LEU A 3 0.38 8.01 -24.57
N ASP A 4 0.52 8.78 -23.49
CA ASP A 4 1.50 8.54 -22.41
C ASP A 4 0.98 7.45 -21.47
N VAL A 5 0.90 6.24 -22.03
CA VAL A 5 0.66 4.98 -21.31
C VAL A 5 1.99 4.27 -21.09
N ARG A 6 2.09 3.46 -20.03
CA ARG A 6 3.37 2.81 -19.69
C ARG A 6 3.83 1.89 -20.83
N LEU A 7 5.14 1.72 -20.99
CA LEU A 7 5.73 0.91 -22.07
C LEU A 7 5.08 -0.49 -22.28
N PRO A 8 4.71 -1.26 -21.23
CA PRO A 8 4.01 -2.54 -21.42
C PRO A 8 2.59 -2.38 -21.98
N GLU A 9 1.89 -1.30 -21.63
CA GLU A 9 0.55 -0.99 -22.13
C GLU A 9 0.61 -0.56 -23.60
N GLN A 10 1.62 0.25 -23.97
CA GLN A 10 1.90 0.57 -25.37
C GLN A 10 2.13 -0.69 -26.20
N PHE A 11 2.95 -1.64 -25.73
CA PHE A 11 3.14 -2.91 -26.43
C PHE A 11 1.87 -3.75 -26.50
N SER A 12 1.06 -3.77 -25.44
CA SER A 12 -0.24 -4.46 -25.42
C SER A 12 -1.22 -3.86 -26.45
N LEU A 13 -1.27 -2.54 -26.57
CA LEU A 13 -2.08 -1.84 -27.58
C LEU A 13 -1.59 -2.12 -29.00
N ILE A 14 -0.27 -2.06 -29.24
CA ILE A 14 0.32 -2.44 -30.53
C ILE A 14 -0.05 -3.90 -30.88
N ARG A 15 0.00 -4.83 -29.92
CA ARG A 15 -0.40 -6.23 -30.13
C ARG A 15 -1.87 -6.36 -30.53
N LYS A 16 -2.78 -5.59 -29.94
CA LYS A 16 -4.22 -5.60 -30.27
C LYS A 16 -4.49 -4.99 -31.65
N LEU A 17 -3.82 -3.91 -31.99
CA LEU A 17 -4.02 -3.16 -33.23
C LEU A 17 -3.28 -3.74 -34.44
N ARG A 18 -2.32 -4.67 -34.24
CA ARG A 18 -1.50 -5.26 -35.31
C ARG A 18 -2.31 -5.97 -36.40
N ALA A 19 -3.55 -6.36 -36.10
CA ALA A 19 -4.43 -7.03 -37.06
C ALA A 19 -5.00 -6.05 -38.10
N GLN A 20 -5.05 -4.76 -37.77
CA GLN A 20 -5.65 -3.71 -38.60
C GLN A 20 -4.60 -2.77 -39.20
N TYR A 21 -3.45 -2.59 -38.53
CA TYR A 21 -2.42 -1.64 -38.95
C TYR A 21 -1.02 -2.27 -38.96
N PRO A 22 -0.12 -1.82 -39.86
CA PRO A 22 1.27 -2.26 -39.85
C PRO A 22 1.95 -1.94 -38.51
N VAL A 23 2.66 -2.92 -37.95
CA VAL A 23 3.40 -2.77 -36.68
C VAL A 23 4.40 -1.62 -36.72
N VAL A 24 5.00 -1.34 -37.88
CA VAL A 24 5.95 -0.23 -38.05
C VAL A 24 5.27 1.12 -37.78
N THR A 25 4.08 1.33 -38.35
CA THR A 25 3.27 2.53 -38.15
C THR A 25 2.84 2.68 -36.70
N LEU A 26 2.37 1.58 -36.09
CA LEU A 26 1.98 1.56 -34.69
C LEU A 26 3.17 1.89 -33.76
N CYS A 27 4.34 1.28 -33.97
CA CYS A 27 5.56 1.61 -33.24
C CYS A 27 5.92 3.09 -33.36
N HIS A 28 5.80 3.70 -34.54
CA HIS A 28 6.05 5.12 -34.75
C HIS A 28 5.05 6.01 -34.00
N VAL A 29 3.75 5.69 -34.08
CA VAL A 29 2.67 6.43 -33.39
C VAL A 29 2.83 6.41 -31.87
N PHE A 30 3.20 5.26 -31.30
CA PHE A 30 3.43 5.10 -29.87
C PHE A 30 4.84 5.52 -29.41
N GLY A 31 5.73 5.92 -30.34
CA GLY A 31 7.10 6.34 -30.01
C GLY A 31 8.00 5.20 -29.51
N VAL A 32 7.74 3.95 -29.92
CA VAL A 32 8.44 2.76 -29.43
C VAL A 32 9.30 2.14 -30.52
N HIS A 33 10.50 1.69 -30.15
CA HIS A 33 11.41 1.06 -31.11
C HIS A 33 10.92 -0.34 -31.52
N ARG A 34 11.00 -0.66 -32.83
CA ARG A 34 10.53 -1.94 -33.39
C ARG A 34 11.24 -3.15 -32.77
N SER A 35 12.53 -3.01 -32.47
CA SER A 35 13.30 -4.08 -31.80
C SER A 35 12.78 -4.37 -30.40
N SER A 36 12.39 -3.34 -29.64
CA SER A 36 11.82 -3.48 -28.30
C SER A 36 10.48 -4.21 -28.32
N TYR A 37 9.59 -3.89 -29.27
CA TYR A 37 8.33 -4.63 -29.46
C TYR A 37 8.57 -6.09 -29.86
N LYS A 38 9.52 -6.34 -30.80
CA LYS A 38 9.88 -7.71 -31.18
C LYS A 38 10.47 -8.52 -30.02
N TYR A 39 11.32 -7.90 -29.19
CA TYR A 39 11.87 -8.54 -28.00
C TYR A 39 10.78 -8.86 -26.99
N TRP A 40 9.90 -7.90 -26.70
CA TRP A 40 8.74 -8.08 -25.84
C TRP A 40 7.82 -9.22 -26.31
N GLY A 41 7.54 -9.30 -27.62
CA GLY A 41 6.73 -10.38 -28.18
C GLY A 41 7.40 -11.76 -28.21
N LYS A 42 8.73 -11.82 -28.05
CA LYS A 42 9.50 -13.07 -27.90
C LYS A 42 9.65 -13.50 -26.45
N SER A 43 9.50 -12.57 -25.49
CA SER A 43 9.44 -12.93 -24.08
C SER A 43 8.16 -13.74 -23.85
N PRO A 44 8.25 -14.97 -23.33
CA PRO A 44 7.07 -15.72 -22.96
C PRO A 44 6.25 -14.88 -21.96
N GLU A 45 4.94 -14.75 -22.17
CA GLU A 45 3.97 -14.40 -21.11
C GLU A 45 3.92 -15.54 -20.07
N LYS A 46 5.08 -16.01 -19.59
CA LYS A 46 5.14 -17.01 -18.54
C LYS A 46 4.84 -16.27 -17.25
N PRO A 47 3.76 -16.64 -16.52
CA PRO A 47 3.59 -16.15 -15.17
C PRO A 47 4.86 -16.52 -14.40
N ASP A 48 5.49 -15.49 -13.81
CA ASP A 48 6.64 -15.68 -12.94
C ASP A 48 6.19 -16.56 -11.77
N GLY A 49 6.53 -17.86 -11.82
CA GLY A 49 6.12 -18.84 -10.83
C GLY A 49 6.60 -18.46 -9.43
N MET A 50 7.79 -17.86 -9.34
CA MET A 50 8.32 -17.33 -8.09
C MET A 50 7.43 -16.20 -7.56
N ARG A 51 6.99 -15.30 -8.44
CA ARG A 51 6.06 -14.22 -8.07
C ARG A 51 4.71 -14.77 -7.60
N ALA A 52 4.19 -15.82 -8.24
CA ALA A 52 2.94 -16.47 -7.81
C ALA A 52 3.08 -17.08 -6.40
N VAL A 53 4.20 -17.74 -6.11
CA VAL A 53 4.50 -18.26 -4.76
C VAL A 53 4.58 -17.12 -3.75
N LEU A 54 5.30 -16.04 -4.05
CA LEU A 54 5.42 -14.89 -3.15
C LEU A 54 4.07 -14.21 -2.90
N ARG A 55 3.19 -14.11 -3.92
CA ARG A 55 1.83 -13.61 -3.74
C ARG A 55 1.02 -14.48 -2.79
N SER A 56 1.08 -15.80 -2.97
CA SER A 56 0.40 -16.76 -2.09
C SER A 56 0.86 -16.59 -0.64
N GLN A 57 2.17 -16.45 -0.41
CA GLN A 57 2.73 -16.20 0.92
C GLN A 57 2.26 -14.89 1.54
N VAL A 58 2.16 -13.81 0.76
CA VAL A 58 1.63 -12.52 1.26
C VAL A 58 0.17 -12.64 1.70
N LEU A 59 -0.65 -13.35 0.92
CA LEU A 59 -2.05 -13.60 1.27
C LEU A 59 -2.18 -14.44 2.54
N GLU A 60 -1.41 -15.52 2.64
CA GLU A 60 -1.37 -16.39 3.81
C GLU A 60 -0.99 -15.60 5.07
N LEU A 61 0.09 -14.81 5.01
CA LEU A 61 0.57 -14.03 6.14
C LEU A 61 -0.38 -12.90 6.56
N HIS A 62 -1.05 -12.26 5.60
CA HIS A 62 -2.07 -11.27 5.90
C HIS A 62 -3.27 -11.92 6.60
N ASN A 63 -3.71 -13.10 6.14
CA ASN A 63 -4.78 -13.87 6.78
C ASN A 63 -4.43 -14.35 8.18
N ILE A 64 -3.21 -14.86 8.40
CA ILE A 64 -2.71 -15.26 9.74
C ILE A 64 -2.76 -14.08 10.72
N SER A 65 -2.50 -12.87 10.23
CA SER A 65 -2.58 -11.65 11.04
C SER A 65 -4.00 -11.09 11.23
N HIS A 66 -5.03 -11.78 10.73
CA HIS A 66 -6.40 -11.29 10.64
C HIS A 66 -6.52 -9.91 9.97
N GLY A 67 -5.67 -9.67 8.97
CA GLY A 67 -5.60 -8.44 8.21
C GLY A 67 -4.81 -7.30 8.86
N SER A 68 -4.26 -7.47 10.07
CA SER A 68 -3.52 -6.41 10.75
C SER A 68 -2.12 -6.16 10.17
N ALA A 69 -1.49 -7.16 9.55
CA ALA A 69 -0.12 -7.03 9.06
C ALA A 69 -0.02 -6.11 7.84
N GLY A 70 0.69 -4.99 8.01
CA GLY A 70 1.13 -4.13 6.92
C GLY A 70 2.39 -4.64 6.21
N ALA A 71 2.82 -3.93 5.16
CA ALA A 71 3.97 -4.32 4.32
C ALA A 71 5.28 -4.58 5.09
N ARG A 72 5.50 -3.85 6.20
CA ARG A 72 6.67 -4.09 7.06
C ARG A 72 6.55 -5.41 7.82
N SER A 73 5.42 -5.67 8.45
CA SER A 73 5.17 -6.90 9.20
C SER A 73 5.21 -8.11 8.28
N ILE A 74 4.58 -8.02 7.10
CA ILE A 74 4.61 -9.09 6.09
C ILE A 74 6.04 -9.37 5.62
N ALA A 75 6.85 -8.35 5.34
CA ALA A 75 8.24 -8.54 4.95
C ALA A 75 9.05 -9.30 6.02
N ILE A 76 8.85 -8.95 7.30
CA ILE A 76 9.51 -9.62 8.43
C ILE A 76 9.03 -11.07 8.54
N MET A 77 7.71 -11.31 8.56
CA MET A 77 7.13 -12.65 8.68
C MET A 77 7.54 -13.56 7.52
N ALA A 78 7.54 -13.05 6.28
CA ALA A 78 7.98 -13.78 5.10
C ALA A 78 9.46 -14.16 5.20
N THR A 79 10.31 -13.22 5.63
CA THR A 79 11.75 -13.47 5.81
C THR A 79 12.00 -14.52 6.89
N LEU A 80 11.24 -14.48 8.00
CA LEU A 80 11.31 -15.51 9.05
C LEU A 80 10.85 -16.89 8.56
N LYS A 81 9.90 -16.96 7.63
CA LYS A 81 9.50 -18.19 6.94
C LYS A 81 10.47 -18.65 5.84
N GLY A 82 11.59 -17.95 5.62
CA GLY A 82 12.60 -18.29 4.61
C GLY A 82 12.40 -17.62 3.24
N PHE A 83 11.38 -16.77 3.07
CA PHE A 83 11.16 -16.01 1.85
C PHE A 83 11.81 -14.63 1.96
N ARG A 84 12.97 -14.45 1.32
CA ARG A 84 13.66 -13.16 1.32
C ARG A 84 12.81 -12.07 0.66
N MET A 85 12.15 -11.25 1.48
CA MET A 85 11.18 -10.25 1.01
C MET A 85 11.45 -8.90 1.66
N GLY A 86 11.82 -7.91 0.85
CA GLY A 86 11.95 -6.53 1.31
C GLY A 86 10.59 -5.83 1.44
N ARG A 87 10.53 -4.76 2.25
CA ARG A 87 9.32 -3.95 2.48
C ARG A 87 8.67 -3.45 1.18
N TRP A 88 9.46 -3.02 0.20
CA TRP A 88 8.94 -2.53 -1.08
C TRP A 88 8.24 -3.64 -1.87
N LEU A 89 8.85 -4.82 -1.93
CA LEU A 89 8.28 -5.97 -2.61
C LEU A 89 6.99 -6.43 -1.92
N ALA A 90 7.01 -6.57 -0.59
CA ALA A 90 5.82 -6.88 0.21
C ALA A 90 4.68 -5.89 -0.07
N GLY A 91 4.96 -4.58 -0.03
CA GLY A 91 3.96 -3.56 -0.32
C GLY A 91 3.41 -3.62 -1.75
N ARG A 92 4.26 -3.91 -2.74
CA ARG A 92 3.82 -4.10 -4.13
C ARG A 92 2.91 -5.33 -4.26
N LEU A 93 3.30 -6.45 -3.64
CA LEU A 93 2.54 -7.70 -3.66
C LEU A 93 1.23 -7.62 -2.85
N MET A 94 1.16 -6.78 -1.81
CA MET A 94 -0.09 -6.48 -1.12
C MET A 94 -1.05 -5.65 -1.97
N LYS A 95 -0.53 -4.64 -2.71
CA LYS A 95 -1.35 -3.76 -3.54
C LYS A 95 -2.02 -4.47 -4.72
N GLU A 96 -1.38 -5.49 -5.29
CA GLU A 96 -1.90 -6.23 -6.43
C GLU A 96 -3.29 -6.87 -6.18
N PRO A 97 -3.51 -7.59 -5.06
CA PRO A 97 -4.82 -8.05 -4.61
C PRO A 97 -5.60 -7.03 -3.75
N GLY A 98 -5.10 -5.81 -3.55
CA GLY A 98 -5.80 -4.77 -2.78
C GLY A 98 -5.77 -4.96 -1.26
N LEU A 99 -4.77 -5.65 -0.71
CA LEU A 99 -4.65 -5.84 0.75
C LEU A 99 -4.22 -4.56 1.44
N VAL A 100 -4.97 -4.18 2.48
CA VAL A 100 -4.68 -3.05 3.35
C VAL A 100 -4.64 -3.57 4.79
N SER A 101 -3.77 -2.98 5.62
CA SER A 101 -3.73 -3.29 7.04
C SER A 101 -4.97 -2.71 7.73
N CYS A 102 -5.68 -3.53 8.50
CA CYS A 102 -6.77 -3.10 9.37
C CYS A 102 -6.29 -2.64 10.75
N GLN A 103 -4.97 -2.58 10.98
CA GLN A 103 -4.40 -2.18 12.26
C GLN A 103 -4.79 -0.72 12.54
N GLN A 104 -5.52 -0.51 13.64
CA GLN A 104 -5.90 0.83 14.05
C GLN A 104 -4.66 1.63 14.42
N PRO A 105 -4.54 2.89 13.98
CA PRO A 105 -3.49 3.78 14.44
C PRO A 105 -3.51 3.86 15.97
N THR A 106 -2.34 3.76 16.60
CA THR A 106 -2.24 4.00 18.03
C THR A 106 -2.51 5.48 18.30
N HIS A 107 -3.31 5.77 19.33
CA HIS A 107 -3.56 7.15 19.74
C HIS A 107 -2.22 7.79 20.18
N ARG A 108 -1.93 8.99 19.66
CA ARG A 108 -0.65 9.69 19.93
C ARG A 108 -0.44 9.96 21.42
N TYR A 109 -1.53 10.18 22.15
CA TYR A 109 -1.52 10.41 23.59
C TYR A 109 -1.89 9.13 24.33
N LYS A 110 -1.21 8.86 25.45
CA LYS A 110 -1.67 7.82 26.39
C LYS A 110 -3.12 8.15 26.77
N ARG A 111 -4.00 7.14 26.79
CA ARG A 111 -5.31 7.32 27.43
C ARG A 111 -5.03 7.81 28.86
N GLY A 112 -5.66 8.90 29.27
CA GLY A 112 -5.50 9.44 30.62
C GLY A 112 -5.71 8.33 31.65
N GLY A 113 -4.93 8.37 32.73
CA GLY A 113 -5.10 7.44 33.84
C GLY A 113 -6.46 7.62 34.52
N HIS A 114 -6.72 6.76 35.51
CA HIS A 114 -7.85 6.98 36.41
C HIS A 114 -7.65 8.29 37.18
N GLU A 115 -8.77 8.89 37.60
CA GLU A 115 -8.73 10.05 38.47
C GLU A 115 -7.94 9.73 39.75
N HIS A 116 -7.26 10.74 40.28
CA HIS A 116 -6.44 10.55 41.46
C HIS A 116 -7.35 10.25 42.67
N THR A 117 -7.18 9.09 43.32
CA THR A 117 -8.07 8.64 44.40
C THR A 117 -8.17 9.63 45.56
N ALA A 118 -7.09 10.35 45.87
CA ALA A 118 -7.07 11.32 46.96
C ALA A 118 -7.45 12.75 46.53
N ILE A 119 -7.53 13.04 45.23
CA ILE A 119 -7.81 14.39 44.73
C ILE A 119 -8.91 14.28 43.67
N PRO A 120 -10.18 14.44 44.05
CA PRO A 120 -11.29 14.32 43.11
C PRO A 120 -11.23 15.44 42.07
N ASN A 121 -11.55 15.10 40.82
CA ASN A 121 -11.68 16.05 39.74
C ASN A 121 -12.94 16.90 39.94
N ARG A 122 -12.81 18.10 40.50
CA ARG A 122 -13.97 18.97 40.78
C ARG A 122 -14.60 19.58 39.54
N LEU A 123 -13.88 19.60 38.41
CA LEU A 123 -14.35 20.23 37.18
C LEU A 123 -15.23 19.30 36.36
N GLU A 124 -14.97 17.98 36.36
CA GLU A 124 -15.77 16.94 35.68
C GLU A 124 -16.24 17.30 34.25
N ARG A 125 -15.42 18.02 33.47
CA ARG A 125 -15.76 18.53 32.13
C ARG A 125 -16.96 19.50 32.09
N GLN A 126 -17.33 20.09 33.22
CA GLN A 126 -18.33 21.14 33.35
C GLN A 126 -17.71 22.50 32.98
N PHE A 127 -17.50 22.72 31.68
CA PHE A 127 -16.90 23.97 31.17
C PHE A 127 -17.91 25.12 31.03
N ALA A 128 -19.20 24.85 31.24
CA ALA A 128 -20.26 25.86 31.20
C ALA A 128 -20.30 26.64 32.52
N VAL A 129 -19.53 27.72 32.60
CA VAL A 129 -19.51 28.65 33.74
C VAL A 129 -20.36 29.88 33.44
N THR A 130 -21.01 30.43 34.47
CA THR A 130 -21.88 31.60 34.36
C THR A 130 -21.12 32.93 34.26
N GLU A 131 -19.89 32.98 34.78
CA GLU A 131 -19.06 34.18 34.84
C GLU A 131 -17.57 33.86 34.58
N PRO A 132 -16.78 34.83 34.10
CA PRO A 132 -15.32 34.67 34.00
C PRO A 132 -14.65 34.38 35.35
N ASN A 133 -13.43 33.83 35.31
CA ASN A 133 -12.57 33.56 36.47
C ASN A 133 -13.09 32.52 37.49
N GLN A 134 -14.12 31.75 37.14
CA GLN A 134 -14.65 30.68 37.99
C GLN A 134 -13.80 29.39 37.94
N VAL A 135 -13.18 29.11 36.79
CA VAL A 135 -12.33 27.93 36.56
C VAL A 135 -11.11 28.34 35.74
N TRP A 136 -9.93 27.87 36.16
CA TRP A 136 -8.66 28.16 35.50
C TRP A 136 -7.99 26.84 35.11
N CYS A 137 -7.58 26.72 33.85
CA CYS A 137 -6.80 25.59 33.35
C CYS A 137 -5.55 26.13 32.69
N GLY A 138 -4.39 25.62 33.07
CA GLY A 138 -3.10 25.95 32.47
C GLY A 138 -2.30 24.68 32.28
N ASP A 139 -1.59 24.59 31.17
CA ASP A 139 -0.60 23.55 30.90
C ASP A 139 0.71 24.22 30.53
N VAL A 140 1.83 23.64 30.96
CA VAL A 140 3.16 24.15 30.61
C VAL A 140 3.69 23.24 29.51
N THR A 141 3.89 23.79 28.32
CA THR A 141 4.45 23.07 27.17
C THR A 141 5.97 23.13 27.17
#